data_AF-A0A957ZST5-F1
#
_entry.id   AF-A0A957ZST5-F1
#
_cell.length_a   1.000
_cell.length_b   1.000
_cell.length_c   1.000
_cell.angle_alpha   90.00
_cell.angle_beta   90.00
_cell.angle_gamma   90.00
#
_symmetry.space_group_name_H-M   'P 1'
#
loop_
_entity.id
_entity.type
_entity.pdbx_description
1 polymer ?
#
loop_
_entity_poly.entity_id
_entity_poly.type
_entity_poly.pdbx_seq_one_letter_code
_entity_poly.pdbx_strand_id
1 'polypeptide(L)'
;MSDHQNEHDTQPEDAAVDPMATHETFHVDFFEGAWMRVAVAVTVVFVIALAISGFAIGVQLPGAYARITPQELADPANPFANPGLRELAPGKYEAYVVAQTWNFLPAEIRVPQGAEVTFYVTARDVQHGFKLLGTNVNV
;
A
#
# COMPACT_ATOMS: atom_id res chain seq x y z
N MET A 1 -88.16 16.49 -33.74
CA MET A 1 -88.44 17.13 -32.44
C MET A 1 -88.06 16.12 -31.38
N SER A 2 -87.28 16.54 -30.39
CA SER A 2 -86.83 15.84 -29.17
C SER A 2 -85.45 15.17 -29.26
N ASP A 3 -84.48 15.91 -28.71
CA ASP A 3 -83.24 15.45 -28.08
C ASP A 3 -83.42 14.14 -27.29
N HIS A 4 -82.39 13.28 -27.28
CA HIS A 4 -81.51 13.13 -26.12
C HIS A 4 -80.56 11.93 -26.28
N GLN A 5 -79.29 12.20 -25.93
CA GLN A 5 -78.27 11.28 -25.38
C GLN A 5 -77.48 10.40 -26.35
N ASN A 6 -76.24 10.83 -26.59
CA ASN A 6 -75.14 10.02 -27.10
C ASN A 6 -74.73 8.98 -26.04
N GLU A 7 -74.82 7.71 -26.40
CA GLU A 7 -73.99 6.62 -25.88
C GLU A 7 -72.53 6.85 -26.28
N HIS A 8 -71.63 6.88 -25.31
CA HIS A 8 -70.38 6.11 -25.33
C HIS A 8 -69.64 6.30 -24.01
N ASP A 9 -69.91 5.39 -23.08
CA ASP A 9 -68.96 5.00 -22.04
C ASP A 9 -67.99 3.99 -22.67
N THR A 10 -66.82 4.47 -23.08
CA THR A 10 -65.63 3.63 -23.30
C THR A 10 -64.42 4.41 -22.86
N GLN A 11 -63.97 4.09 -21.65
CA GLN A 11 -62.65 4.34 -21.09
C GLN A 11 -61.51 4.14 -22.12
N PRO A 12 -60.53 5.06 -22.24
CA PRO A 12 -59.25 4.76 -22.88
C PRO A 12 -58.10 4.67 -21.86
N GLU A 13 -57.50 3.47 -21.88
CA GLU A 13 -56.07 3.16 -21.80
C GLU A 13 -55.25 3.51 -20.55
N ASP A 14 -54.99 2.45 -19.76
CA ASP A 14 -53.64 1.95 -19.49
C ASP A 14 -52.60 2.95 -18.95
N ALA A 15 -52.83 3.42 -17.73
CA ALA A 15 -51.73 3.61 -16.79
C ALA A 15 -51.74 2.44 -15.79
N ALA A 16 -51.35 1.25 -16.27
CA ALA A 16 -51.01 0.13 -15.40
C ALA A 16 -49.74 0.51 -14.62
N VAL A 17 -49.91 1.21 -13.50
CA VAL A 17 -48.91 1.29 -12.45
C VAL A 17 -48.79 -0.13 -11.91
N ASP A 18 -47.66 -0.78 -12.20
CA ASP A 18 -47.33 -2.12 -11.72
C ASP A 18 -47.49 -2.17 -10.18
N PRO A 19 -48.48 -2.89 -9.64
CA PRO A 19 -48.72 -2.95 -8.21
C PRO A 19 -47.70 -3.83 -7.48
N MET A 20 -46.72 -4.41 -8.19
CA MET A 20 -45.69 -5.29 -7.64
C MET A 20 -44.26 -4.76 -7.82
N ALA A 21 -44.05 -3.44 -7.86
CA ALA A 21 -42.75 -2.88 -7.51
C ALA A 21 -42.47 -3.15 -6.02
N THR A 22 -42.05 -4.37 -5.71
CA THR A 22 -41.50 -4.73 -4.40
C THR A 22 -40.29 -3.87 -4.20
N HIS A 23 -40.43 -2.81 -3.40
CA HIS A 23 -39.29 -2.12 -2.83
C HIS A 23 -38.53 -3.17 -2.02
N GLU A 24 -37.50 -3.75 -2.61
CA GLU A 24 -36.49 -4.54 -1.91
C GLU A 24 -35.88 -3.62 -0.86
N THR A 25 -36.48 -3.61 0.33
CA THR A 25 -35.96 -2.89 1.48
C THR A 25 -34.73 -3.67 1.93
N PHE A 26 -33.57 -3.03 1.87
CA PHE A 26 -32.33 -3.59 2.40
C PHE A 26 -32.52 -4.05 3.84
N HIS A 27 -32.69 -5.36 4.04
CA HIS A 27 -32.91 -6.00 5.33
C HIS A 27 -31.58 -6.55 5.82
N VAL A 28 -31.16 -6.11 7.01
CA VAL A 28 -29.94 -6.60 7.68
C VAL A 28 -30.34 -7.21 8.99
N ASP A 29 -30.02 -8.48 9.18
CA ASP A 29 -30.29 -9.16 10.43
C ASP A 29 -29.45 -8.56 11.57
N PHE A 30 -30.00 -8.59 12.77
CA PHE A 30 -29.37 -7.95 13.93
C PHE A 30 -27.93 -8.44 14.16
N PHE A 31 -27.71 -9.75 14.08
CA PHE A 31 -26.39 -10.36 14.29
C PHE A 31 -25.41 -10.00 13.16
N GLU A 32 -25.88 -9.94 11.92
CA GLU A 32 -25.08 -9.51 10.78
C GLU A 32 -24.66 -8.05 10.93
N GLY A 33 -25.61 -7.16 11.24
CA GLY A 33 -25.34 -5.75 11.52
C GLY A 33 -24.38 -5.55 12.70
N ALA A 34 -24.50 -6.37 13.75
CA ALA A 34 -23.59 -6.33 14.89
C ALA A 34 -22.17 -6.75 14.50
N TRP A 35 -22.02 -7.84 13.73
CA TRP A 35 -20.71 -8.30 13.28
C TRP A 35 -20.04 -7.30 12.33
N MET A 36 -20.79 -6.68 11.41
CA MET A 36 -20.27 -5.61 10.56
C MET A 36 -19.72 -4.45 11.38
N ARG A 37 -20.44 -3.99 12.41
CA ARG A 37 -19.95 -2.94 13.31
C ARG A 37 -18.67 -3.35 14.04
N VAL A 38 -18.59 -4.59 14.52
CA VAL A 38 -17.39 -5.12 15.18
C VAL A 38 -16.20 -5.18 14.21
N ALA A 39 -16.40 -5.69 13.00
CA ALA A 39 -15.35 -5.77 11.98
C ALA A 39 -14.83 -4.38 11.59
N VAL A 40 -15.73 -3.40 11.40
CA VAL A 40 -15.36 -2.01 11.17
C VAL A 40 -14.58 -1.44 12.35
N ALA A 41 -15.04 -1.67 13.59
CA ALA A 41 -14.35 -1.18 14.79
C ALA A 41 -12.92 -1.74 14.90
N VAL A 42 -12.74 -3.06 14.72
CA VAL A 42 -11.41 -3.70 14.73
C VAL A 42 -10.52 -3.16 13.61
N THR A 43 -11.08 -2.96 12.41
CA THR A 43 -10.35 -2.39 11.28
C THR A 43 -9.86 -0.97 11.60
N VAL A 44 -10.72 -0.12 12.16
CA VAL A 44 -10.36 1.24 12.56
C VAL A 44 -9.24 1.22 13.61
N VAL A 45 -9.32 0.31 14.60
CA VAL A 45 -8.25 0.15 15.60
C VAL A 45 -6.91 -0.19 14.94
N PHE A 46 -6.89 -1.12 13.97
CA PHE A 46 -5.65 -1.45 13.26
C PHE A 46 -5.13 -0.30 12.38
N VAL A 47 -6.01 0.45 11.71
CA VAL A 47 -5.60 1.64 10.94
C VAL A 47 -4.96 2.68 11.86
N ILE A 48 -5.54 2.92 13.05
CA ILE A 48 -4.96 3.82 14.06
C ILE A 48 -3.60 3.30 14.53
N ALA A 49 -3.48 1.99 14.80
CA ALA A 49 -2.21 1.38 15.21
C ALA A 49 -1.12 1.54 14.14
N LEU A 50 -1.46 1.34 12.85
CA LEU A 50 -0.56 1.56 11.73
C LEU A 50 -0.15 3.05 11.61
N ALA A 51 -1.08 3.97 11.79
CA ALA A 51 -0.78 5.41 11.79
C ALA A 51 0.19 5.78 12.91
N ILE A 52 -0.04 5.31 14.14
CA ILE A 52 0.89 5.52 15.26
C ILE A 52 2.26 4.91 14.94
N SER A 53 2.31 3.69 14.41
CA SER A 53 3.57 3.02 14.04
C SER A 53 4.37 3.82 13.01
N GLY A 54 3.72 4.31 11.95
CA GLY A 54 4.39 5.04 10.87
C GLY A 54 4.81 6.45 11.25
N PHE A 55 3.95 7.20 11.96
CA PHE A 55 4.17 8.62 12.22
C PHE A 55 4.82 8.92 13.58
N ALA A 56 4.60 8.10 14.61
CA ALA A 56 5.11 8.35 15.97
C ALA A 56 6.33 7.49 16.33
N ILE A 57 6.38 6.23 15.87
CA ILE A 57 7.45 5.27 16.23
C ILE A 57 8.56 5.26 15.16
N GLY A 58 8.35 5.92 14.02
CA GLY A 58 9.37 6.05 12.96
C GLY A 58 9.62 4.77 12.19
N VAL A 59 8.68 3.81 12.20
CA VAL A 59 8.75 2.63 11.33
C VAL A 59 8.47 3.09 9.91
N GLN A 60 9.54 3.37 9.16
CA GLN A 60 9.45 3.81 7.77
C GLN A 60 9.55 2.62 6.83
N LEU A 61 8.71 2.63 5.79
CA LEU A 61 8.87 1.70 4.68
C LEU A 61 10.05 2.17 3.81
N PRO A 62 10.89 1.23 3.34
CA PRO A 62 11.94 1.55 2.38
C PRO A 62 11.31 2.09 1.10
N GLY A 63 11.73 3.28 0.68
CA GLY A 63 11.27 3.92 -0.55
C GLY A 63 12.29 3.81 -1.68
N ALA A 64 11.83 3.99 -2.92
CA ALA A 64 12.73 4.18 -4.05
C ALA A 64 13.41 5.55 -3.93
N TYR A 65 14.71 5.56 -3.64
CA TYR A 65 15.50 6.80 -3.52
C TYR A 65 15.87 7.37 -4.90
N ALA A 66 16.35 6.52 -5.81
CA ALA A 66 16.78 6.90 -7.15
C ALA A 66 16.62 5.74 -8.14
N ARG A 67 16.50 6.07 -9.42
CA ARG A 67 16.53 5.08 -10.51
C ARG A 67 17.91 5.08 -11.14
N ILE A 68 18.51 3.90 -11.27
CA ILE A 68 19.84 3.71 -11.86
C ILE A 68 19.82 2.57 -12.88
N THR A 69 20.75 2.61 -13.81
CA THR A 69 20.94 1.57 -14.83
C THR A 69 21.88 0.49 -14.28
N PRO A 70 21.48 -0.79 -14.19
CA PRO A 70 22.35 -1.85 -13.65
C PRO A 70 23.67 -2.01 -14.43
N GLN A 71 23.67 -1.72 -15.73
CA GLN A 71 24.84 -1.80 -16.60
C GLN A 71 25.89 -0.72 -16.30
N GLU A 72 25.49 0.38 -15.66
CA GLU A 72 26.34 1.54 -15.35
C GLU A 72 26.86 1.50 -13.91
N LEU A 73 26.64 0.40 -13.16
CA LEU A 73 27.11 0.28 -11.78
C LEU A 73 28.63 0.30 -11.65
N ALA A 74 29.36 -0.01 -12.73
CA ALA A 74 30.83 0.04 -12.77
C ALA A 74 31.38 1.40 -13.20
N ASP A 75 30.52 2.35 -13.61
CA ASP A 75 30.96 3.71 -13.98
C ASP A 75 31.51 4.43 -12.74
N PRO A 76 32.73 4.98 -12.76
CA PRO A 76 33.30 5.73 -11.63
C PRO A 76 32.42 6.87 -11.10
N ALA A 77 31.55 7.46 -11.93
CA ALA A 77 30.59 8.48 -11.50
C ALA A 77 29.42 7.91 -10.69
N ASN A 78 29.18 6.60 -10.75
CA ASN A 78 28.12 5.91 -10.03
C ASN A 78 28.52 5.73 -8.55
N PRO A 79 27.68 6.10 -7.58
CA PRO A 79 28.00 5.92 -6.17
C PRO A 79 28.16 4.44 -5.77
N PHE A 80 27.65 3.49 -6.56
CA PHE A 80 27.80 2.05 -6.33
C PHE A 80 29.07 1.44 -6.96
N ALA A 81 29.89 2.21 -7.68
CA ALA A 81 31.14 1.69 -8.27
C ALA A 81 32.16 1.25 -7.22
N ASN A 82 32.14 1.91 -6.05
CA ASN A 82 32.94 1.53 -4.89
C ASN A 82 32.00 1.30 -3.69
N PRO A 83 31.31 0.14 -3.63
CA PRO A 83 30.36 -0.14 -2.56
C PRO A 83 31.07 -0.31 -1.22
N GLY A 84 30.42 0.09 -0.13
CA GLY A 84 31.00 0.10 1.20
C GLY A 84 30.39 1.16 2.12
N LEU A 85 31.00 1.31 3.29
CA LEU A 85 30.61 2.28 4.30
C LEU A 85 31.34 3.61 4.09
N ARG A 86 30.60 4.72 4.17
CA ARG A 86 31.13 6.09 4.09
C ARG A 86 30.61 6.88 5.27
N GLU A 87 31.47 7.65 5.93
CA GLU A 87 31.06 8.56 6.99
C GLU A 87 30.59 9.88 6.37
N LEU A 88 29.35 10.28 6.66
CA LEU A 88 28.78 11.53 6.20
C LEU A 88 29.01 12.66 7.23
N ALA A 89 28.89 12.31 8.50
CA ALA A 89 29.11 13.17 9.65
C ALA A 89 29.43 12.29 10.88
N PRO A 90 29.95 12.86 11.99
CA PRO A 90 30.23 12.08 13.20
C PRO A 90 29.02 11.23 13.63
N GLY A 91 29.19 9.91 13.61
CA GLY A 91 28.14 8.95 13.99
C GLY A 91 27.04 8.71 12.94
N LYS A 92 27.17 9.26 11.73
CA LYS A 92 26.23 9.06 10.61
C LYS A 92 26.94 8.49 9.39
N TYR A 93 26.46 7.36 8.90
CA TYR A 93 27.09 6.63 7.81
C TYR A 93 26.13 6.31 6.67
N GLU A 94 26.68 6.25 5.46
CA GLU A 94 26.01 5.71 4.29
C GLU A 94 26.65 4.36 3.93
N ALA A 95 25.83 3.33 3.74
CA ALA A 95 26.27 2.01 3.33
C ALA A 95 25.75 1.71 1.91
N TYR A 96 26.64 1.72 0.93
CA TYR A 96 26.31 1.35 -0.46
C TYR A 96 26.53 -0.14 -0.66
N VAL A 97 25.46 -0.86 -1.01
CA VAL A 97 25.45 -2.31 -1.15
C VAL A 97 24.93 -2.68 -2.53
N VAL A 98 25.66 -3.56 -3.22
CA VAL A 98 25.24 -4.14 -4.50
C VAL A 98 24.94 -5.62 -4.29
N ALA A 99 23.68 -6.01 -4.48
CA ALA A 99 23.27 -7.40 -4.56
C ALA A 99 23.58 -7.97 -5.96
N GLN A 100 24.01 -9.21 -5.99
CA GLN A 100 24.15 -9.99 -7.23
C GLN A 100 23.94 -11.47 -6.89
N THR A 101 23.91 -12.31 -7.92
CA THR A 101 23.67 -13.74 -7.78
C THR A 101 24.62 -14.36 -6.73
N TRP A 102 24.00 -14.82 -5.63
CA TRP A 102 24.59 -15.48 -4.45
C TRP A 102 25.42 -14.64 -3.48
N ASN A 103 25.59 -13.32 -3.66
CA ASN A 103 26.29 -12.49 -2.67
C ASN A 103 25.89 -11.01 -2.66
N PHE A 104 26.41 -10.30 -1.65
CA PHE A 104 26.38 -8.85 -1.56
C PHE A 104 27.81 -8.29 -1.67
N LEU A 105 27.94 -7.12 -2.27
CA LEU A 105 29.18 -6.35 -2.32
C LEU A 105 29.02 -5.05 -1.52
N PRO A 106 29.88 -4.79 -0.52
CA PRO A 106 30.85 -5.73 0.05
C PRO A 106 30.16 -6.88 0.80
N ALA A 107 30.88 -8.00 1.00
CA ALA A 107 30.37 -9.14 1.76
C ALA A 107 30.26 -8.87 3.27
N GLU A 108 31.00 -7.88 3.77
CA GLU A 108 31.00 -7.47 5.17
C GLU A 108 31.05 -5.95 5.27
N ILE A 109 30.26 -5.39 6.19
CA ILE A 109 30.27 -3.97 6.55
C ILE A 109 30.42 -3.87 8.06
N ARG A 110 31.41 -3.11 8.54
CA ARG A 110 31.65 -2.87 9.97
C ARG A 110 31.16 -1.48 10.34
N VAL A 111 30.16 -1.41 11.20
CA VAL A 111 29.54 -0.16 11.65
C VAL A 111 29.83 0.06 13.15
N PRO A 112 30.19 1.28 13.58
CA PRO A 112 30.27 1.60 15.00
C PRO A 112 28.92 1.40 15.71
N GLN A 113 28.95 0.87 16.94
CA GLN A 113 27.73 0.72 17.72
C GLN A 113 27.08 2.07 18.00
N GLY A 114 25.76 2.15 17.85
CA GLY A 114 24.98 3.36 18.11
C GLY A 114 25.01 4.39 16.96
N ALA A 115 25.71 4.11 15.87
CA ALA A 115 25.71 4.96 14.69
C ALA A 115 24.39 4.86 13.91
N GLU A 116 23.99 5.97 13.28
CA GLU A 116 22.90 6.02 12.31
C GLU A 116 23.43 5.60 10.94
N VAL A 117 22.81 4.61 10.29
CA VAL A 117 23.23 4.11 8.98
C VAL A 117 22.09 4.19 7.97
N THR A 118 22.34 4.88 6.87
CA THR A 118 21.47 4.87 5.69
C THR A 118 21.99 3.83 4.70
N PHE A 119 21.22 2.77 4.47
CA PHE A 119 21.55 1.74 3.49
C PHE A 119 21.02 2.13 2.11
N TYR A 120 21.94 2.27 1.15
CA TYR A 120 21.62 2.35 -0.27
C TYR A 120 21.88 0.99 -0.87
N VAL A 121 20.82 0.31 -1.30
CA VAL A 121 20.91 -1.05 -1.83
C VAL A 121 20.40 -1.07 -3.26
N THR A 122 21.13 -1.73 -4.14
CA THR A 122 20.71 -2.00 -5.52
C THR A 122 21.10 -3.41 -5.95
N ALA A 123 20.65 -3.85 -7.12
CA ALA A 123 21.01 -5.15 -7.69
C ALA A 123 21.62 -4.99 -9.08
N ARG A 124 22.61 -5.83 -9.40
CA ARG A 124 23.26 -5.86 -10.71
C ARG A 124 22.50 -6.71 -11.74
N ASP A 125 21.75 -7.70 -11.29
CA ASP A 125 21.13 -8.72 -12.14
C ASP A 125 19.59 -8.81 -11.94
N VAL A 126 19.13 -9.55 -10.95
CA VAL A 126 17.72 -9.82 -10.66
C VAL A 126 17.30 -9.20 -9.34
N GLN A 127 16.03 -9.36 -8.97
CA GLN A 127 15.56 -8.94 -7.67
C GLN A 127 16.13 -9.84 -6.56
N HIS A 128 16.61 -9.21 -5.49
CA HIS A 128 17.08 -9.86 -4.27
C HIS A 128 16.36 -9.26 -3.07
N GLY A 129 16.19 -10.07 -2.01
CA GLY A 129 15.78 -9.56 -0.71
C GLY A 129 16.99 -9.15 0.12
N PHE A 130 16.88 -8.06 0.86
CA PHE A 130 17.91 -7.56 1.78
C PHE A 130 17.36 -7.55 3.22
N LYS A 131 17.75 -8.57 3.98
CA LYS A 131 17.33 -8.79 5.38
C LYS A 131 18.53 -8.73 6.31
N LEU A 132 18.51 -7.80 7.26
CA LEU A 132 19.44 -7.81 8.39
C LEU A 132 18.80 -8.61 9.54
N LEU A 133 19.39 -9.77 9.84
CA LEU A 133 18.90 -10.67 10.89
C LEU A 133 18.85 -9.96 12.24
N GLY A 134 17.80 -10.23 13.01
CA GLY A 134 17.60 -9.63 14.34
C GLY A 134 17.16 -8.15 14.31
N THR A 135 16.90 -7.57 13.14
CA THR A 135 16.40 -6.19 13.01
C THR A 135 15.10 -6.14 12.19
N ASN A 136 14.47 -4.97 12.16
CA ASN A 136 13.30 -4.70 11.34
C ASN A 136 13.63 -4.43 9.86
N VAL A 137 14.91 -4.30 9.49
CA VAL A 137 15.33 -4.08 8.09
C VAL A 137 15.03 -5.33 7.27
N ASN A 138 14.09 -5.21 6.34
CA ASN A 138 13.69 -6.26 5.40
C ASN A 138 13.10 -5.59 4.15
N VAL A 139 13.87 -5.57 3.06
CA VAL A 139 13.56 -4.77 1.86
C VAL A 139 13.79 -5.54 0.58
#